data_AF-A0A820K579-F1
#
_entry.id   AF-A0A820K579-F1
#
_cell.length_a   1.000
_cell.length_b   1.000
_cell.length_c   1.000
_cell.angle_alpha   90.00
_cell.angle_beta   90.00
_cell.angle_gamma   90.00
#
_symmetry.space_group_name_H-M   'P 1'
#
loop_
_entity.id
_entity.type
_entity.pdbx_description
1 polymer ?
#
loop_
_entity_poly.entity_id
_entity_poly.type
_entity_poly.pdbx_seq_one_letter_code
_entity_poly.pdbx_strand_id
1 'polypeptide(L)'
;ATGYVLVTVVDTRPQMVLIGCVIWTMCVPNLEFQFVNPTTQVALFAICNGNCTTLESIIWNVYQGSSNSSSNVTQWILFNQMNTYENIWFFGRNTSNFTATNQLFLSNPLTELWRFEVVYNFTFETSVSSLNFIINQPPYNGSCSMNPSNGTTSTLFTIECPNWFDEDDVKDYSLYIWTTDQRERMMIAFSSVSTFQVY
;
A
#
# COMPACT_ATOMS: atom_id res chain seq x y z
N ALA A 1 19.58 -2.20 -38.27
CA ALA A 1 19.28 -0.94 -37.60
C ALA A 1 20.29 -0.74 -36.49
N THR A 2 21.07 0.35 -36.54
CA THR A 2 22.01 0.73 -35.47
C THR A 2 21.29 1.69 -34.54
N GLY A 3 21.01 1.25 -33.31
CA GLY A 3 20.47 2.10 -32.25
C GLY A 3 21.62 2.71 -31.46
N TYR A 4 21.59 4.02 -31.25
CA TYR A 4 22.53 4.70 -30.37
C TYR A 4 21.89 4.86 -28.99
N VAL A 5 22.59 4.41 -27.95
CA VAL A 5 22.22 4.67 -26.55
C VAL A 5 22.89 5.97 -26.14
N LEU A 6 22.10 6.98 -25.81
CA LEU A 6 22.60 8.22 -25.24
C LEU A 6 22.76 8.03 -23.73
N VAL A 7 23.99 7.92 -23.24
CA VAL A 7 24.29 7.85 -21.80
C VAL A 7 24.66 9.25 -21.33
N THR A 8 23.77 9.87 -20.57
CA THR A 8 24.06 11.12 -19.85
C THR A 8 24.57 10.78 -18.45
N VAL A 9 25.83 11.05 -18.18
CA VAL A 9 26.38 10.99 -16.82
C VAL A 9 25.92 12.26 -16.11
N VAL A 10 24.91 12.13 -15.25
CA VAL A 10 24.51 13.21 -14.36
C VAL A 10 25.48 13.18 -13.18
N ASP A 11 26.20 14.28 -12.95
CA ASP A 11 27.18 14.45 -11.85
C ASP A 11 26.47 14.63 -10.50
N THR A 12 25.59 13.70 -10.18
CA THR A 12 25.06 13.48 -8.85
C THR A 12 25.86 12.34 -8.25
N ARG A 13 26.47 12.53 -7.08
CA ARG A 13 27.13 11.44 -6.34
C ARG A 13 26.22 10.21 -6.38
N PRO A 14 26.73 9.02 -6.75
CA PRO A 14 25.89 7.83 -6.82
C PRO A 14 25.19 7.62 -5.49
N GLN A 15 23.88 7.35 -5.53
CA GLN A 15 23.13 6.99 -4.33
C GLN A 15 23.80 5.76 -3.71
N MET A 16 24.36 5.96 -2.51
CA MET A 16 25.04 4.89 -1.77
C MET A 16 24.06 3.94 -1.09
N VAL A 17 22.75 4.22 -1.15
CA VAL A 17 21.71 3.37 -0.56
C VAL A 17 20.67 3.06 -1.61
N LEU A 18 20.43 1.76 -1.78
CA LEU A 18 19.35 1.22 -2.58
C LEU A 18 18.28 0.68 -1.64
N ILE A 19 17.03 0.91 -2.00
CA ILE A 19 15.85 0.41 -1.30
C ILE A 19 15.14 -0.62 -2.18
N GLY A 20 14.57 -1.65 -1.57
CA GLY A 20 13.80 -2.66 -2.27
C GLY A 20 12.74 -3.31 -1.39
N CYS A 21 11.80 -4.01 -2.03
CA CYS A 21 10.82 -4.84 -1.33
C CYS A 21 11.40 -6.23 -1.09
N VAL A 22 11.14 -6.78 0.10
CA VAL A 22 11.48 -8.19 0.42
C VAL A 22 10.73 -9.14 -0.53
N ILE A 23 9.46 -8.83 -0.83
CA ILE A 23 8.67 -9.53 -1.85
C ILE A 23 8.88 -8.78 -3.18
N TRP A 24 9.64 -9.39 -4.09
CA TRP A 24 10.05 -8.75 -5.34
C TRP A 24 8.87 -8.28 -6.21
N THR A 25 7.72 -8.98 -6.16
CA THR A 25 6.52 -8.61 -6.93
C THR A 25 5.85 -7.32 -6.45
N MET A 26 6.19 -6.81 -5.25
CA MET A 26 5.68 -5.54 -4.73
C MET A 26 6.51 -4.32 -5.16
N CYS A 27 7.71 -4.53 -5.71
CA CYS A 27 8.58 -3.48 -6.18
C CYS A 27 8.91 -3.73 -7.65
N VAL A 28 8.06 -3.24 -8.54
CA VAL A 28 8.34 -3.25 -9.98
C VAL A 28 9.42 -2.21 -10.28
N PRO A 29 10.51 -2.59 -10.99
CA PRO A 29 11.57 -1.66 -11.34
C PRO A 29 11.06 -0.50 -12.20
N ASN A 30 11.63 0.69 -11.98
CA ASN A 30 11.38 1.89 -12.79
C ASN A 30 9.95 2.46 -12.73
N LEU A 31 9.15 2.09 -11.74
CA LEU A 31 7.90 2.79 -11.42
C LEU A 31 8.14 3.82 -10.32
N GLU A 32 7.52 4.99 -10.47
CA GLU A 32 7.50 6.03 -9.44
C GLU A 32 6.67 5.61 -8.23
N PHE A 33 5.61 4.83 -8.46
CA PHE A 33 4.68 4.33 -7.45
C PHE A 33 4.43 2.83 -7.60
N GLN A 34 4.31 2.14 -6.47
CA GLN A 34 3.95 0.73 -6.37
C GLN A 34 2.51 0.59 -5.89
N PHE A 35 1.70 -0.24 -6.54
CA PHE A 35 0.31 -0.48 -6.13
C PHE A 35 0.22 -1.59 -5.09
N VAL A 36 -0.46 -1.33 -3.98
CA VAL A 36 -0.57 -2.28 -2.87
C VAL A 36 -1.99 -2.32 -2.32
N ASN A 37 -2.49 -3.52 -2.02
CA ASN A 37 -3.77 -3.68 -1.34
C ASN A 37 -3.62 -3.30 0.16
N PRO A 38 -4.56 -2.57 0.78
CA PRO A 38 -4.47 -2.14 2.18
C PRO A 38 -4.32 -3.29 3.19
N THR A 39 -4.72 -4.51 2.83
CA THR A 39 -4.53 -5.70 3.69
C THR A 39 -3.11 -6.28 3.67
N THR A 40 -2.24 -5.75 2.81
CA THR A 40 -0.86 -6.23 2.61
C THR A 40 0.10 -5.58 3.59
N GLN A 41 1.01 -6.36 4.15
CA GLN A 41 2.15 -5.85 4.90
C GLN A 41 3.25 -5.40 3.93
N VAL A 42 3.87 -4.25 4.20
CA VAL A 42 5.00 -3.74 3.41
C VAL A 42 6.30 -4.07 4.15
N ALA A 43 7.09 -4.97 3.58
CA ALA A 43 8.41 -5.34 4.08
C ALA A 43 9.49 -4.88 3.09
N LEU A 44 10.38 -4.03 3.57
CA LEU A 44 11.42 -3.36 2.80
C LEU A 44 12.79 -3.70 3.35
N PHE A 45 13.78 -3.60 2.49
CA PHE A 45 15.18 -3.63 2.89
C PHE A 45 15.93 -2.47 2.22
N ALA A 46 16.99 -2.04 2.86
CA ALA A 46 17.94 -1.09 2.34
C ALA A 46 19.33 -1.74 2.30
N ILE A 47 20.00 -1.62 1.16
CA ILE A 47 21.36 -2.10 0.96
C ILE A 47 22.23 -0.91 0.65
N CYS A 48 23.34 -0.83 1.36
CA CYS A 48 24.35 0.16 1.06
C CYS A 48 25.23 -0.34 -0.09
N ASN A 49 25.31 0.44 -1.15
CA ASN A 49 26.07 0.18 -2.36
C ASN A 49 27.39 0.96 -2.30
N GLY A 50 28.49 0.26 -1.99
CA GLY A 50 29.82 0.85 -1.86
C GLY A 50 30.46 0.59 -0.49
N ASN A 51 31.25 1.56 -0.01
CA ASN A 51 31.94 1.44 1.28
C ASN A 51 31.10 2.07 2.40
N CYS A 52 30.60 1.22 3.30
CA CYS A 52 29.66 1.60 4.37
C CYS A 52 30.29 1.47 5.76
N THR A 53 31.63 1.45 5.84
CA THR A 53 32.36 1.25 7.11
C THR A 53 32.18 2.38 8.12
N THR A 54 31.77 3.57 7.67
CA THR A 54 31.54 4.77 8.48
C THR A 54 30.06 5.04 8.75
N LEU A 55 29.22 4.00 8.64
CA LEU A 55 27.79 4.11 8.94
C LEU A 55 27.58 4.33 10.44
N GLU A 56 26.87 5.40 10.79
CA GLU A 56 26.56 5.75 12.17
C GLU A 56 25.14 5.33 12.56
N SER A 57 24.16 5.57 11.68
CA SER A 57 22.78 5.19 11.93
C SER A 57 21.98 4.98 10.63
N ILE A 58 20.95 4.17 10.73
CA ILE A 58 19.91 4.00 9.72
C ILE A 58 18.61 4.47 10.37
N ILE A 59 17.82 5.26 9.66
CA ILE A 59 16.52 5.75 10.13
C ILE A 59 15.51 5.61 9.00
N TRP A 60 14.39 4.96 9.30
CA TRP A 60 13.22 4.93 8.42
C TRP A 60 12.23 6.02 8.79
N ASN A 61 11.74 6.72 7.77
CA ASN A 61 10.68 7.72 7.83
C ASN A 61 9.52 7.30 6.92
N VAL A 62 8.30 7.48 7.42
CA VAL A 62 7.08 7.23 6.66
C VAL A 62 6.35 8.54 6.46
N TYR A 63 5.88 8.79 5.24
CA TYR A 63 5.15 9.99 4.88
C TYR A 63 3.81 9.62 4.27
N GLN A 64 2.80 10.41 4.59
CA GLN A 64 1.51 10.42 3.90
C GLN A 64 1.56 11.46 2.78
N GLY A 65 1.07 11.10 1.61
CA GLY A 65 0.99 11.96 0.44
C GLY A 65 -0.40 12.55 0.28
N SER A 66 -0.46 13.81 -0.16
CA SER A 66 -1.68 14.44 -0.67
C SER A 66 -1.39 14.99 -2.05
N SER A 67 -2.13 14.53 -3.06
CA SER A 67 -2.08 15.10 -4.41
C SER A 67 -3.00 16.32 -4.47
N ASN A 68 -2.45 17.48 -4.84
CA ASN A 68 -3.28 18.64 -5.15
C ASN A 68 -3.56 18.61 -6.66
N SER A 69 -4.83 18.52 -7.05
CA SER A 69 -5.26 18.30 -8.45
C SER A 69 -4.84 19.40 -9.44
N SER A 70 -4.30 20.51 -8.93
CA SER A 70 -3.89 21.68 -9.73
C SER A 70 -2.41 21.72 -10.10
N SER A 71 -1.51 20.99 -9.41
CA SER A 71 -0.06 21.16 -9.57
C SER A 71 0.70 19.92 -10.03
N ASN A 72 0.06 18.74 -10.10
CA ASN A 72 0.74 17.45 -10.33
C ASN A 72 1.90 17.16 -9.36
N VAL A 73 1.97 17.88 -8.23
CA VAL A 73 3.01 17.68 -7.20
C VAL A 73 2.38 17.01 -5.99
N THR A 74 2.89 15.85 -5.63
CA THR A 74 2.54 15.17 -4.37
C THR A 74 3.22 15.87 -3.21
N GLN A 75 2.44 16.37 -2.26
CA GLN A 75 2.96 16.89 -1.01
C GLN A 75 3.10 15.76 0.00
N TRP A 76 4.32 15.58 0.52
CA TRP A 76 4.64 14.56 1.52
C TRP A 76 4.66 15.17 2.92
N ILE A 77 3.86 14.62 3.82
CA ILE A 77 3.78 15.02 5.21
C ILE A 77 4.28 13.86 6.08
N LEU A 78 5.22 14.13 6.98
CA LEU A 78 5.78 13.10 7.86
C LEU A 78 4.68 12.49 8.75
N PHE A 79 4.65 11.15 8.83
CA PHE A 79 3.77 10.43 9.71
C PHE A 79 4.31 10.44 11.15
N ASN A 80 3.88 11.44 11.93
CA ASN A 80 4.46 11.74 13.24
C ASN A 80 4.19 10.67 14.33
N GLN A 81 3.28 9.72 14.08
CA GLN A 81 2.89 8.70 15.06
C GLN A 81 3.76 7.43 15.04
N MET A 82 4.83 7.38 14.22
CA MET A 82 5.69 6.20 14.16
C MET A 82 6.25 5.77 15.53
N ASN A 83 6.68 6.72 16.36
CA ASN A 83 7.18 6.44 17.72
C ASN A 83 6.12 5.76 18.60
N THR A 84 4.85 6.18 18.46
CA THR A 84 3.73 5.64 19.25
C THR A 84 3.40 4.20 18.84
N TYR A 85 3.60 3.86 17.57
CA TYR A 85 3.31 2.54 17.01
C TYR A 85 4.58 1.70 16.73
N GLU A 86 5.70 2.06 17.34
CA GLU A 86 6.95 1.30 17.28
C GLU A 86 6.70 -0.11 17.87
N ASN A 87 7.14 -1.15 17.17
CA ASN A 87 6.88 -2.56 17.46
C ASN A 87 5.40 -2.97 17.51
N ILE A 88 4.50 -2.14 16.97
CA ILE A 88 3.08 -2.46 16.78
C ILE A 88 2.77 -2.43 15.29
N TRP A 89 2.98 -1.28 14.64
CA TRP A 89 2.83 -1.12 13.19
C TRP A 89 4.15 -1.12 12.46
N PHE A 90 5.22 -0.69 13.12
CA PHE A 90 6.53 -0.50 12.51
C PHE A 90 7.59 -1.32 13.22
N PHE A 91 8.38 -2.07 12.46
CA PHE A 91 9.47 -2.90 12.97
C PHE A 91 10.76 -2.60 12.21
N GLY A 92 11.88 -2.60 12.92
CA GLY A 92 13.21 -2.43 12.31
C GLY A 92 13.52 -1.00 11.85
N ARG A 93 12.86 0.01 12.42
CA ARG A 93 13.00 1.43 12.03
C ARG A 93 14.43 1.97 12.05
N ASN A 94 15.29 1.42 12.89
CA ASN A 94 16.71 1.79 12.98
C ASN A 94 17.65 0.74 12.39
N THR A 95 17.15 -0.09 11.47
CA THR A 95 17.91 -1.19 10.86
C THR A 95 17.78 -1.16 9.33
N SER A 96 18.57 -1.97 8.64
CA SER A 96 18.48 -2.10 7.19
C SER A 96 17.18 -2.75 6.71
N ASN A 97 16.48 -3.49 7.57
CA ASN A 97 15.19 -4.11 7.25
C ASN A 97 14.07 -3.36 7.95
N PHE A 98 13.03 -3.02 7.21
CA PHE A 98 11.89 -2.30 7.75
C PHE A 98 10.60 -3.01 7.41
N THR A 99 9.65 -2.97 8.32
CA THR A 99 8.34 -3.57 8.08
C THR A 99 7.25 -2.68 8.63
N ALA A 100 6.29 -2.33 7.77
CA ALA A 100 5.04 -1.71 8.14
C ALA A 100 3.89 -2.71 7.99
N THR A 101 3.18 -2.98 9.08
CA THR A 101 1.99 -3.87 9.06
C THR A 101 0.86 -3.25 8.25
N ASN A 102 -0.05 -4.09 7.75
CA ASN A 102 -1.27 -3.66 7.07
C ASN A 102 -2.16 -2.73 7.93
N GLN A 103 -2.01 -2.77 9.26
CA GLN A 103 -2.73 -1.90 10.17
C GLN A 103 -2.48 -0.41 9.92
N LEU A 104 -1.31 -0.04 9.38
CA LEU A 104 -1.03 1.33 8.94
C LEU A 104 -2.09 1.82 7.94
N PHE A 105 -2.41 1.00 6.95
CA PHE A 105 -3.33 1.35 5.88
C PHE A 105 -4.78 1.21 6.33
N LEU A 106 -5.10 0.15 7.07
CA LEU A 106 -6.46 -0.07 7.62
C LEU A 106 -6.88 1.03 8.59
N SER A 107 -5.95 1.60 9.36
CA SER A 107 -6.21 2.70 10.28
C SER A 107 -6.19 4.08 9.62
N ASN A 108 -5.73 4.20 8.38
CA ASN A 108 -5.69 5.44 7.61
C ASN A 108 -6.33 5.26 6.22
N PRO A 109 -7.63 4.89 6.15
CA PRO A 109 -8.27 4.44 4.92
C PRO A 109 -8.45 5.56 3.88
N LEU A 110 -8.33 6.83 4.27
CA LEU A 110 -8.44 7.98 3.37
C LEU A 110 -7.10 8.37 2.72
N THR A 111 -6.00 7.76 3.16
CA THR A 111 -4.66 8.09 2.67
C THR A 111 -4.26 7.07 1.61
N GLU A 112 -4.31 7.51 0.36
CA GLU A 112 -3.92 6.71 -0.79
C GLU A 112 -2.40 6.64 -0.98
N LEU A 113 -1.72 7.78 -0.84
CA LEU A 113 -0.30 7.91 -1.16
C LEU A 113 0.57 7.75 0.08
N TRP A 114 1.57 6.88 -0.02
CA TRP A 114 2.54 6.64 1.04
C TRP A 114 3.96 6.65 0.51
N ARG A 115 4.89 7.21 1.27
CA ARG A 115 6.32 7.14 0.98
C ARG A 115 7.06 6.55 2.16
N PHE A 116 7.90 5.56 1.87
CA PHE A 116 8.84 4.96 2.80
C PHE A 116 10.22 5.41 2.40
N GLU A 117 10.83 6.21 3.26
CA GLU A 117 12.16 6.78 3.07
C GLU A 117 13.12 6.18 4.07
N VAL A 118 14.32 5.83 3.61
CA VAL A 118 15.41 5.39 4.46
C VAL A 118 16.55 6.40 4.35
N VAL A 119 17.07 6.78 5.51
CA VAL A 119 18.19 7.70 5.66
C VAL A 119 19.34 6.94 6.32
N TYR A 120 20.45 6.81 5.61
CA TYR A 120 21.71 6.33 6.18
C TYR A 120 22.55 7.55 6.52
N ASN A 121 22.89 7.70 7.79
CA ASN A 121 23.81 8.72 8.27
C ASN A 121 25.21 8.12 8.37
N PHE A 122 26.13 8.67 7.60
CA PHE A 122 27.56 8.40 7.70
C PHE A 122 28.24 9.58 8.38
N THR A 123 29.46 9.38 8.89
CA THR A 123 30.21 10.42 9.62
C THR A 123 30.37 11.76 8.87
N PHE A 124 30.39 11.74 7.54
CA PHE A 124 30.62 12.95 6.73
C PHE A 124 29.52 13.27 5.73
N GLU A 125 28.54 12.38 5.56
CA GLU A 125 27.46 12.56 4.58
C GLU A 125 26.23 11.74 4.93
N THR A 126 25.10 12.07 4.32
CA THR A 126 23.87 11.29 4.42
C THR A 126 23.47 10.79 3.06
N SER A 127 22.92 9.58 3.01
CA SER A 127 22.36 9.01 1.79
C SER A 127 20.90 8.66 2.03
N VAL A 128 20.03 9.08 1.11
CA VAL A 128 18.59 8.93 1.22
C VAL A 128 18.08 8.16 0.02
N SER A 129 17.18 7.22 0.28
CA SER A 129 16.46 6.48 -0.76
C SER A 129 15.00 6.32 -0.34
N SER A 130 14.08 6.17 -1.29
CA SER A 130 12.66 6.08 -0.97
C SER A 130 11.87 5.26 -1.99
N LEU A 131 10.79 4.64 -1.53
CA LEU A 131 9.77 4.03 -2.38
C LEU A 131 8.42 4.66 -2.07
N ASN A 132 7.65 4.91 -3.13
CA ASN A 132 6.30 5.43 -3.00
C ASN A 132 5.29 4.33 -3.34
N PHE A 133 4.17 4.34 -2.65
CA PHE A 133 3.09 3.38 -2.76
C PHE A 133 1.77 4.11 -2.96
N ILE A 134 0.92 3.52 -3.80
CA ILE A 134 -0.49 3.86 -3.95
C ILE A 134 -1.28 2.70 -3.35
N ILE A 135 -2.07 3.01 -2.32
CA ILE A 135 -2.90 2.03 -1.63
C ILE A 135 -4.28 2.01 -2.27
N ASN A 136 -4.70 0.80 -2.67
CA ASN A 136 -6.01 0.60 -3.28
C ASN A 136 -7.12 1.13 -2.37
N GLN A 137 -7.94 2.03 -2.90
CA GLN A 137 -9.09 2.60 -2.20
C GLN A 137 -10.30 1.67 -2.32
N PRO A 138 -11.25 1.70 -1.37
CA PRO A 138 -12.50 0.97 -1.53
C PRO A 138 -13.39 1.62 -2.61
N PRO A 139 -14.22 0.83 -3.31
CA PRO A 139 -15.26 1.38 -4.18
C PRO A 139 -16.18 2.33 -3.42
N TYR A 140 -16.78 3.31 -4.12
CA TYR A 140 -17.64 4.33 -3.51
C TYR A 140 -18.94 4.56 -4.29
N ASN A 141 -19.84 5.38 -3.72
CA ASN A 141 -21.16 5.77 -4.26
C ASN A 141 -22.21 4.66 -4.49
N GLY A 142 -21.87 3.39 -4.24
CA GLY A 142 -22.80 2.29 -4.37
C GLY A 142 -23.61 2.01 -3.11
N SER A 143 -24.55 1.08 -3.25
CA SER A 143 -25.28 0.50 -2.12
C SER A 143 -25.56 -0.96 -2.43
N CYS A 144 -25.83 -1.77 -1.41
CA CYS A 144 -26.25 -3.15 -1.60
C CYS A 144 -27.59 -3.39 -0.90
N SER A 145 -28.45 -4.18 -1.55
CA SER A 145 -29.74 -4.60 -1.01
C SER A 145 -29.97 -6.08 -1.25
N MET A 146 -30.84 -6.67 -0.43
CA MET A 146 -31.21 -8.08 -0.50
C MET A 146 -32.73 -8.19 -0.46
N ASN A 147 -33.31 -9.00 -1.34
CA ASN A 147 -34.75 -9.25 -1.39
C ASN A 147 -35.04 -10.75 -1.61
N PRO A 148 -35.86 -11.41 -0.77
CA PRO A 148 -36.51 -10.89 0.45
C PRO A 148 -35.52 -10.66 1.58
N SER A 149 -35.86 -9.84 2.58
CA SER A 149 -34.96 -9.60 3.73
C SER A 149 -34.95 -10.74 4.75
N ASN A 150 -35.93 -11.64 4.70
CA ASN A 150 -36.08 -12.79 5.60
C ASN A 150 -36.46 -14.03 4.81
N GLY A 151 -35.96 -15.19 5.24
CA GLY A 151 -36.23 -16.47 4.60
C GLY A 151 -35.76 -17.66 5.40
N THR A 152 -35.75 -18.80 4.73
CA THR A 152 -35.26 -20.10 5.23
C THR A 152 -34.15 -20.58 4.31
N THR A 153 -33.58 -21.75 4.60
CA THR A 153 -32.55 -22.38 3.75
C THR A 153 -33.01 -22.75 2.34
N SER A 154 -34.30 -22.60 2.02
CA SER A 154 -34.85 -22.79 0.67
C SER A 154 -35.31 -21.49 0.01
N THR A 155 -35.13 -20.34 0.68
CA THR A 155 -35.55 -19.05 0.14
C THR A 155 -34.49 -18.54 -0.82
N LEU A 156 -34.88 -18.18 -2.04
CA LEU A 156 -33.98 -17.54 -2.98
C LEU A 156 -33.90 -16.05 -2.69
N PHE A 157 -32.71 -15.57 -2.37
CA PHE A 157 -32.38 -14.17 -2.13
C PHE A 157 -31.73 -13.58 -3.37
N THR A 158 -32.25 -12.44 -3.83
CA THR A 158 -31.60 -11.62 -4.85
C THR A 158 -30.79 -10.53 -4.16
N ILE A 159 -29.49 -10.48 -4.44
CA ILE A 159 -28.56 -9.45 -4.00
C ILE A 159 -28.33 -8.49 -5.15
N GLU A 160 -28.50 -7.20 -4.89
CA GLU A 160 -28.27 -6.12 -5.85
C GLU A 160 -27.37 -5.06 -5.23
N CYS A 161 -26.21 -4.84 -5.85
CA CYS A 161 -25.22 -3.85 -5.46
C CYS A 161 -25.02 -2.78 -6.54
N PRO A 162 -26.02 -1.91 -6.82
CA PRO A 162 -25.90 -0.93 -7.89
C PRO A 162 -24.96 0.23 -7.53
N ASN A 163 -24.44 0.87 -8.59
CA ASN A 163 -23.76 2.17 -8.56
C ASN A 163 -22.43 2.21 -7.78
N TRP A 164 -21.79 1.07 -7.52
CA TRP A 164 -20.41 1.07 -7.06
C TRP A 164 -19.48 1.53 -8.17
N PHE A 165 -18.61 2.48 -7.84
CA PHE A 165 -17.57 2.97 -8.73
C PHE A 165 -16.21 2.70 -8.10
N ASP A 166 -15.29 2.23 -8.93
CA ASP A 166 -13.87 2.09 -8.63
C ASP A 166 -13.10 2.56 -9.88
N GLU A 167 -11.93 3.17 -9.71
CA GLU A 167 -11.11 3.64 -10.84
C GLU A 167 -10.55 2.49 -11.67
N ASP A 168 -10.37 1.29 -11.08
CA ASP A 168 -9.89 0.09 -11.76
C ASP A 168 -10.97 -0.96 -12.05
N ASP A 169 -12.24 -0.53 -12.02
CA ASP A 169 -13.45 -1.35 -12.09
C ASP A 169 -13.63 -2.34 -10.90
N VAL A 170 -14.88 -2.51 -10.47
CA VAL A 170 -15.21 -3.50 -9.43
C VAL A 170 -15.07 -4.91 -10.00
N LYS A 171 -14.10 -5.68 -9.48
CA LYS A 171 -13.77 -7.04 -9.96
C LYS A 171 -14.76 -8.10 -9.51
N ASP A 172 -15.14 -8.06 -8.24
CA ASP A 172 -16.04 -9.03 -7.63
C ASP A 172 -16.86 -8.44 -6.48
N TYR A 173 -18.02 -9.05 -6.27
CA TYR A 173 -18.94 -8.80 -5.17
C TYR A 173 -18.95 -10.03 -4.29
N SER A 174 -18.47 -9.91 -3.06
CA SER A 174 -18.42 -11.00 -2.08
C SER A 174 -19.49 -10.80 -1.00
N LEU A 175 -20.30 -11.83 -0.75
CA LEU A 175 -21.33 -11.85 0.28
C LEU A 175 -20.85 -12.59 1.53
N TYR A 176 -20.96 -11.92 2.68
CA TYR A 176 -20.58 -12.46 3.98
C TYR A 176 -21.78 -12.55 4.90
N ILE A 177 -21.83 -13.62 5.70
CA ILE A 177 -22.73 -13.74 6.83
C ILE A 177 -21.99 -13.47 8.13
N TRP A 178 -22.71 -12.91 9.09
CA TRP A 178 -22.26 -12.79 10.46
C TRP A 178 -22.63 -14.04 11.22
N THR A 179 -21.67 -14.63 11.91
CA THR A 179 -21.96 -15.67 12.90
C THR A 179 -22.37 -15.02 14.22
N THR A 180 -22.70 -15.82 15.23
CA THR A 180 -22.90 -15.32 16.60
C THR A 180 -21.65 -14.62 17.15
N ASP A 181 -20.46 -14.91 16.62
CA ASP A 181 -19.25 -14.14 16.87
C ASP A 181 -19.06 -13.10 15.75
N GLN A 182 -19.10 -11.82 16.12
CA GLN A 182 -18.89 -10.71 15.18
C GLN A 182 -17.46 -10.66 14.60
N ARG A 183 -16.51 -11.38 15.19
CA ARG A 183 -15.14 -11.48 14.65
C ARG A 183 -15.05 -12.51 13.53
N GLU A 184 -16.03 -13.39 13.43
CA GLU A 184 -16.08 -14.46 12.44
C GLU A 184 -17.18 -14.16 11.41
N ARG A 185 -16.75 -13.57 10.29
CA ARG A 185 -17.57 -13.47 9.09
C ARG A 185 -17.20 -14.61 8.15
N MET A 186 -18.22 -15.24 7.57
CA MET A 186 -18.04 -16.31 6.60
C MET A 186 -18.51 -15.85 5.23
N MET A 187 -17.66 -15.98 4.21
CA MET A 187 -18.06 -15.77 2.82
C MET A 187 -18.97 -16.93 2.40
N ILE A 188 -20.14 -16.62 1.84
CA ILE A 188 -21.11 -17.63 1.40
C ILE A 188 -21.35 -17.62 -0.11
N ALA A 189 -21.04 -16.50 -0.78
CA ALA A 189 -21.16 -16.37 -2.22
C ALA A 189 -20.25 -15.27 -2.74
N PHE A 190 -19.94 -15.33 -4.02
CA PHE A 190 -19.27 -14.26 -4.76
C PHE A 190 -19.83 -14.18 -6.19
N SER A 191 -19.70 -13.03 -6.82
CA SER A 191 -20.19 -12.77 -8.17
C SER A 191 -19.32 -11.73 -8.86
N SER A 192 -19.07 -11.89 -10.17
CA SER A 192 -18.41 -10.85 -10.98
C SER A 192 -19.39 -9.78 -11.48
N VAL A 193 -20.68 -9.94 -11.20
CA VAL A 193 -21.74 -8.98 -11.55
C VAL A 193 -22.43 -8.47 -10.29
N SER A 194 -22.91 -7.23 -10.35
CA SER A 194 -23.53 -6.53 -9.23
C SER A 194 -24.88 -7.10 -8.80
N THR A 195 -25.50 -7.98 -9.60
CA THR A 195 -26.79 -8.61 -9.30
C THR A 195 -26.67 -10.12 -9.40
N PHE A 196 -26.91 -10.83 -8.30
CA PHE A 196 -26.80 -12.29 -8.23
C PHE A 196 -27.76 -12.89 -7.20
N GLN A 197 -27.96 -14.21 -7.28
CA GLN A 197 -28.91 -14.92 -6.44
C GLN A 197 -28.23 -15.97 -5.57
N VAL A 198 -28.68 -16.10 -4.33
CA VAL A 198 -28.18 -17.05 -3.32
C VAL A 198 -29.34 -17.69 -2.58
N TYR A 199 -29.16 -18.92 -2.09
CA TYR A 199 -30.14 -19.64 -1.25
C TYR A 199 -29.80 -19.51 0.23
#